data_AF-A0A3C1HAI3-F1
#
_entry.id   AF-A0A3C1HAI3-F1
#
_cell.length_a   1.000
_cell.length_b   1.000
_cell.length_c   1.000
_cell.angle_alpha   90.00
_cell.angle_beta   90.00
_cell.angle_gamma   90.00
#
_symmetry.space_group_name_H-M   'P 1'
#
loop_
_entity.id
_entity.type
_entity.pdbx_description
1 polymer ?
#
loop_
_entity_poly.entity_id
_entity_poly.type
_entity_poly.pdbx_seq_one_letter_code
_entity_poly.pdbx_strand_id
1 'polypeptide(L)'
;MKVLIQIILTLSLAFAAWKGFDVWKQYSDQKEQAAVEDSRAKISPTSLPGMDRELETVCDEAHKKGALGLRNFLAQYKGTAFLKDPRLAWIEIDYMLLVAVNDPAEARRIYSDLRQRIKPGSPVYPRLKSLEESFK
;
A
#
# COMPACT_ATOMS: atom_id res chain seq x y z
N MET A 1 -20.41 -44.30 19.37
CA MET A 1 -21.06 -43.00 19.69
C MET A 1 -20.09 -41.96 20.24
N LYS A 2 -19.19 -42.28 21.19
CA LYS A 2 -18.22 -41.31 21.77
C LYS A 2 -17.28 -40.65 20.75
N VAL A 3 -16.79 -41.41 19.76
CA VAL A 3 -15.86 -40.91 18.73
C VAL A 3 -16.50 -39.90 17.77
N LEU A 4 -17.80 -40.04 17.51
CA LEU A 4 -18.55 -39.15 16.61
C LEU A 4 -18.70 -37.75 17.21
N ILE A 5 -18.98 -37.68 18.52
CA ILE A 5 -19.12 -36.43 19.27
C ILE A 5 -17.78 -35.68 19.30
N GLN A 6 -16.66 -36.41 19.42
CA GLN A 6 -15.32 -35.85 19.47
C GLN A 6 -14.89 -35.25 18.12
N ILE A 7 -15.25 -35.91 17.01
CA ILE A 7 -15.01 -35.41 15.65
C ILE A 7 -15.78 -34.11 15.42
N ILE A 8 -17.06 -34.05 15.81
CA ILE A 8 -17.89 -32.84 15.68
C ILE A 8 -17.30 -31.69 16.50
N LEU A 9 -16.87 -31.95 17.74
CA LEU A 9 -16.26 -30.92 18.60
C LEU A 9 -14.97 -30.34 17.98
N THR A 10 -14.14 -31.22 17.41
CA THR A 10 -12.86 -30.84 16.78
C THR A 10 -13.10 -30.01 15.52
N LEU A 11 -14.07 -30.41 14.68
CA LEU A 11 -14.48 -29.66 13.50
C LEU A 11 -15.05 -28.28 13.84
N SER A 12 -15.87 -28.17 14.89
CA SER A 12 -16.40 -26.88 15.34
C SER A 12 -15.29 -25.96 15.87
N LEU A 13 -14.32 -26.48 16.62
CA LEU A 13 -13.17 -25.68 17.07
C LEU A 13 -12.29 -25.21 15.91
N ALA A 14 -12.02 -26.09 14.94
CA ALA A 14 -11.25 -25.73 13.75
C ALA A 14 -11.96 -24.65 12.93
N PHE A 15 -13.29 -24.73 12.80
CA PHE A 15 -14.09 -23.74 12.09
C PHE A 15 -14.10 -22.38 12.82
N ALA A 16 -14.21 -22.39 14.15
CA ALA A 16 -14.14 -21.17 14.96
C ALA A 16 -12.76 -20.51 14.89
N ALA A 17 -11.69 -21.30 14.90
CA ALA A 17 -10.33 -20.79 14.72
C ALA A 17 -10.13 -20.16 13.32
N TRP A 18 -10.69 -20.78 12.27
CA TRP A 18 -10.62 -20.25 10.91
C TRP A 18 -11.38 -18.93 10.76
N LYS A 19 -12.61 -18.86 11.28
CA LYS A 19 -13.41 -17.62 11.31
C LYS A 19 -12.78 -16.52 12.14
N GLY A 20 -12.19 -16.85 13.29
CA GLY A 20 -11.50 -15.89 14.15
C GLY A 20 -10.26 -15.29 13.47
N PHE A 21 -9.52 -16.11 12.73
CA PHE A 21 -8.34 -15.67 11.98
C PHE A 21 -8.69 -14.72 10.83
N ASP A 22 -9.76 -15.01 10.07
CA ASP A 22 -10.24 -14.13 9.00
C ASP A 22 -10.72 -12.76 9.53
N VAL A 23 -11.46 -12.76 10.65
CA VAL A 23 -11.93 -11.52 11.26
C VAL A 23 -10.77 -10.70 11.81
N TRP A 24 -9.77 -11.34 12.42
CA TRP A 24 -8.58 -10.63 12.93
C TRP A 24 -7.76 -10.00 11.80
N LYS A 25 -7.61 -10.70 10.67
CA LYS A 25 -6.99 -10.16 9.44
C LYS A 25 -7.76 -8.95 8.89
N GLN A 26 -9.08 -8.98 8.94
CA GLN A 26 -9.92 -7.89 8.45
C GLN A 26 -9.84 -6.63 9.34
N TYR A 27 -9.63 -6.79 10.65
CA TYR A 27 -9.41 -5.69 11.60
C TYR A 27 -8.01 -5.07 11.50
N SER A 28 -6.97 -5.86 11.17
CA SER A 28 -5.63 -5.29 10.90
C SER A 28 -5.63 -4.49 9.60
N ASP A 29 -6.26 -5.01 8.54
CA ASP A 29 -6.36 -4.34 7.25
C ASP A 29 -7.12 -3.00 7.36
N GLN A 30 -8.18 -2.94 8.18
CA GLN A 30 -8.94 -1.69 8.39
C GLN A 30 -8.13 -0.59 9.11
N LYS A 31 -7.28 -0.95 10.08
CA LYS A 31 -6.44 0.04 10.79
C LYS A 31 -5.33 0.59 9.90
N GLU A 32 -4.72 -0.27 9.09
CA GLU A 32 -3.74 0.18 8.08
C GLU A 32 -4.41 1.05 7.01
N GLN A 33 -5.58 0.65 6.50
CA GLN A 33 -6.32 1.45 5.52
C GLN A 33 -6.73 2.81 6.07
N ALA A 34 -7.23 2.88 7.31
CA ALA A 34 -7.61 4.14 7.93
C ALA A 34 -6.41 5.08 8.17
N ALA A 35 -5.25 4.55 8.59
CA ALA A 35 -4.02 5.35 8.74
C ALA A 35 -3.48 5.83 7.38
N VAL A 36 -3.60 4.99 6.34
CA VAL A 36 -3.23 5.33 4.96
C VAL A 36 -4.18 6.37 4.36
N GLU A 37 -5.49 6.26 4.59
CA GLU A 37 -6.50 7.23 4.14
C GLU A 37 -6.35 8.58 4.82
N ASP A 38 -6.15 8.63 6.15
CA ASP A 38 -5.94 9.87 6.88
C ASP A 38 -4.66 10.60 6.41
N SER A 39 -3.62 9.83 6.09
CA SER A 39 -2.39 10.35 5.48
C SER A 39 -2.60 10.84 4.03
N ARG A 40 -3.55 10.25 3.29
CA ARG A 40 -3.93 10.65 1.92
C ARG A 40 -4.84 11.89 1.93
N ALA A 41 -5.70 12.04 2.93
CA ALA A 41 -6.71 13.09 3.01
C ALA A 41 -6.12 14.51 3.17
N LYS A 42 -4.88 14.63 3.64
CA LYS A 42 -4.27 15.95 3.91
C LYS A 42 -3.69 16.65 2.67
N ILE A 43 -3.45 15.92 1.56
CA ILE A 43 -2.86 16.46 0.32
C ILE A 43 -3.52 15.79 -0.88
N SER A 44 -4.15 16.58 -1.76
CA SER A 44 -4.73 16.05 -2.99
C SER A 44 -3.61 15.59 -3.95
N PRO A 45 -3.61 14.32 -4.39
CA PRO A 45 -2.61 13.84 -5.34
C PRO A 45 -2.59 14.62 -6.67
N THR A 46 -3.74 15.11 -7.12
CA THR A 46 -3.91 15.85 -8.39
C THR A 46 -3.37 17.28 -8.32
N SER A 47 -3.11 17.83 -7.12
CA SER A 47 -2.49 19.15 -6.98
C SER A 47 -0.96 19.09 -6.97
N LEU A 48 -0.36 17.89 -6.98
CA LEU A 48 1.08 17.71 -7.00
C LEU A 48 1.63 17.89 -8.42
N PRO A 49 2.64 18.76 -8.63
CA PRO A 49 3.28 18.90 -9.92
C PRO A 49 4.14 17.66 -10.25
N GLY A 50 4.51 17.54 -11.53
CA GLY A 50 5.44 16.52 -11.98
C GLY A 50 4.79 15.32 -12.66
N MET A 51 3.53 15.42 -13.08
CA MET A 51 2.94 14.43 -13.98
C MET A 51 2.09 15.12 -15.04
N ASP A 52 2.20 14.62 -16.27
CA ASP A 52 1.38 15.10 -17.37
C ASP A 52 -0.10 14.76 -17.14
N ARG A 53 -1.01 15.63 -17.59
CA ARG A 53 -2.45 15.44 -17.42
C ARG A 53 -2.93 14.20 -18.16
N GLU A 54 -2.33 13.86 -19.30
CA GLU A 54 -2.67 12.64 -20.05
C GLU A 54 -2.33 11.36 -19.26
N LEU A 55 -1.32 11.42 -18.37
CA LEU A 55 -0.94 10.29 -17.52
C LEU A 55 -1.82 10.12 -16.30
N GLU A 56 -2.63 11.12 -15.92
CA GLU A 56 -3.55 10.99 -14.78
C GLU A 56 -4.52 9.83 -14.98
N THR A 57 -5.19 9.77 -16.14
CA THR A 57 -6.12 8.68 -16.46
C THR A 57 -5.44 7.31 -16.42
N VAL A 58 -4.24 7.20 -16.98
CA VAL A 58 -3.48 5.95 -17.00
C VAL A 58 -3.05 5.54 -15.59
N CYS A 59 -2.64 6.50 -14.78
CA CYS A 59 -2.28 6.32 -13.37
C CYS A 59 -3.50 5.88 -12.54
N ASP A 60 -4.67 6.45 -12.78
CA ASP A 60 -5.90 6.11 -12.08
C ASP A 60 -6.38 4.69 -12.45
N GLU A 61 -6.27 4.30 -13.71
CA GLU A 61 -6.49 2.92 -14.14
C GLU A 61 -5.50 1.95 -13.50
N ALA A 62 -4.23 2.32 -13.40
CA ALA A 62 -3.21 1.53 -12.74
C ALA A 62 -3.52 1.33 -11.25
N HIS A 63 -4.00 2.37 -10.56
CA HIS A 63 -4.47 2.27 -9.17
C HIS A 63 -5.63 1.28 -9.02
N LYS A 64 -6.62 1.31 -9.92
CA LYS A 64 -7.75 0.36 -9.92
C LYS A 64 -7.30 -1.08 -10.10
N LYS A 65 -6.21 -1.30 -10.84
CA LYS A 65 -5.58 -2.62 -11.08
C LYS A 65 -4.68 -3.07 -9.91
N GLY A 66 -4.51 -2.25 -8.87
CA GLY A 66 -3.75 -2.58 -7.67
C GLY A 66 -2.23 -2.68 -7.89
N ALA A 67 -1.55 -3.48 -7.08
CA ALA A 67 -0.08 -3.57 -7.06
C ALA A 67 0.52 -3.86 -8.45
N LEU A 68 -0.05 -4.82 -9.18
CA LEU A 68 0.44 -5.18 -10.52
C LEU A 68 0.27 -4.03 -11.52
N GLY A 69 -0.86 -3.32 -11.45
CA GLY A 69 -1.12 -2.14 -12.29
C GLY A 69 -0.12 -1.03 -12.04
N LEU A 70 0.09 -0.67 -10.77
CA LEU A 70 1.06 0.35 -10.39
C LEU A 70 2.50 -0.06 -10.70
N ARG A 71 2.86 -1.33 -10.52
CA ARG A 71 4.18 -1.86 -10.91
C ARG A 71 4.44 -1.64 -12.40
N ASN A 72 3.49 -2.00 -13.25
CA ASN A 72 3.61 -1.86 -14.70
C ASN A 72 3.67 -0.38 -15.10
N PHE A 73 2.83 0.45 -14.49
CA PHE A 73 2.86 1.90 -14.70
C PHE A 73 4.22 2.50 -14.32
N LEU A 74 4.75 2.17 -13.15
CA LEU A 74 6.06 2.62 -12.71
C LEU A 74 7.16 2.08 -13.63
N ALA A 75 7.11 0.82 -14.06
CA ALA A 75 8.08 0.26 -14.99
C ALA A 75 8.11 1.01 -16.34
N GLN A 76 6.96 1.51 -16.80
CA GLN A 76 6.84 2.22 -18.07
C GLN A 76 7.22 3.70 -17.99
N TYR A 77 6.86 4.38 -16.89
CA TYR A 77 6.96 5.84 -16.80
C TYR A 77 8.03 6.35 -15.82
N LYS A 78 8.52 5.52 -14.90
CA LYS A 78 9.59 5.92 -13.97
C LYS A 78 10.86 6.23 -14.75
N GLY A 79 11.43 7.42 -14.51
CA GLY A 79 12.63 7.90 -15.21
C GLY A 79 12.35 8.63 -16.52
N THR A 80 11.08 8.75 -16.94
CA THR A 80 10.69 9.58 -18.09
C THR A 80 10.55 11.05 -17.70
N ALA A 81 10.52 11.94 -18.69
CA ALA A 81 10.28 13.37 -18.46
C ALA A 81 8.84 13.66 -17.97
N PHE A 82 7.90 12.74 -18.23
CA PHE A 82 6.48 12.90 -17.97
C PHE A 82 6.07 12.55 -16.53
N LEU A 83 6.97 11.91 -15.76
CA LEU A 83 6.72 11.54 -14.36
C LEU A 83 7.94 11.86 -13.50
N LYS A 84 7.80 12.87 -12.64
CA LYS A 84 8.83 13.40 -11.75
C LYS A 84 8.29 13.54 -10.33
N ASP A 85 9.20 13.67 -9.37
CA ASP A 85 8.83 14.08 -8.01
C ASP A 85 8.25 15.50 -8.04
N PRO A 86 7.28 15.82 -7.16
CA PRO A 86 6.72 15.01 -6.07
C PRO A 86 5.71 13.92 -6.48
N ARG A 87 5.14 13.95 -7.68
CA ARG A 87 4.08 12.99 -8.05
C ARG A 87 4.58 11.55 -8.14
N LEU A 88 5.78 11.32 -8.68
CA LEU A 88 6.41 10.00 -8.74
C LEU A 88 6.49 9.36 -7.36
N ALA A 89 7.08 10.06 -6.40
CA ALA A 89 7.15 9.64 -5.00
C ALA A 89 5.80 9.26 -4.41
N TRP A 90 4.75 10.02 -4.72
CA TRP A 90 3.41 9.73 -4.22
C TRP A 90 2.90 8.36 -4.70
N ILE A 91 3.09 8.08 -5.99
CA ILE A 91 2.67 6.81 -6.61
C ILE A 91 3.54 5.64 -6.11
N GLU A 92 4.84 5.88 -5.88
CA GLU A 92 5.73 4.87 -5.31
C GLU A 92 5.35 4.52 -3.86
N ILE A 93 4.93 5.50 -3.05
CA ILE A 93 4.36 5.23 -1.72
C ILE A 93 3.09 4.40 -1.84
N ASP A 94 2.20 4.74 -2.77
CA ASP A 94 0.97 3.96 -3.00
C ASP A 94 1.28 2.51 -3.40
N TYR A 95 2.23 2.29 -4.32
CA TYR A 95 2.70 0.97 -4.70
C TYR A 95 3.35 0.22 -3.54
N MET A 96 4.23 0.87 -2.79
CA MET A 96 4.89 0.31 -1.61
C MET A 96 3.88 -0.26 -0.60
N LEU A 97 2.83 0.50 -0.30
CA LEU A 97 1.77 0.09 0.62
C LEU A 97 1.01 -1.15 0.12
N LEU A 98 0.73 -1.23 -1.19
CA LEU A 98 0.05 -2.39 -1.77
C LEU A 98 0.93 -3.65 -1.78
N VAL A 99 2.24 -3.49 -1.91
CA VAL A 99 3.18 -4.61 -1.93
C VAL A 99 3.58 -5.07 -0.53
N ALA A 100 3.56 -4.19 0.46
CA ALA A 100 4.00 -4.48 1.83
C ALA A 100 3.39 -5.76 2.44
N VAL A 101 2.15 -6.08 2.08
CA VAL A 101 1.43 -7.28 2.55
C VAL A 101 2.00 -8.57 1.96
N ASN A 102 2.43 -8.55 0.69
CA ASN A 102 2.85 -9.74 -0.05
C ASN A 102 4.39 -9.88 -0.11
N ASP A 103 5.10 -8.75 -0.22
CA ASP A 103 6.56 -8.67 -0.26
C ASP A 103 7.06 -7.49 0.59
N PRO A 104 7.22 -7.68 1.91
CA PRO A 104 7.71 -6.63 2.80
C PRO A 104 9.17 -6.24 2.51
N ALA A 105 9.97 -7.12 1.88
CA ALA A 105 11.35 -6.81 1.52
C ALA A 105 11.40 -5.80 0.36
N GLU A 106 10.56 -5.99 -0.66
CA GLU A 106 10.40 -5.01 -1.75
C GLU A 106 9.91 -3.66 -1.21
N ALA A 107 8.92 -3.66 -0.31
CA ALA A 107 8.38 -2.43 0.27
C ALA A 107 9.46 -1.64 1.05
N ARG A 108 10.28 -2.32 1.88
CA ARG A 108 11.39 -1.67 2.59
C ARG A 108 12.45 -1.11 1.65
N ARG A 109 12.74 -1.80 0.54
CA ARG A 109 13.69 -1.31 -0.47
C ARG A 109 13.17 0.00 -1.09
N ILE A 110 11.90 0.03 -1.48
CA ILE A 110 11.25 1.24 -2.02
C ILE A 110 11.27 2.36 -0.98
N TYR A 111 10.95 2.06 0.28
CA TYR A 111 10.99 3.03 1.37
C TYR A 111 12.38 3.67 1.53
N SER A 112 13.44 2.85 1.53
CA SER A 112 14.82 3.32 1.61
C SER A 112 15.17 4.25 0.44
N ASP A 113 14.82 3.85 -0.79
CA ASP A 113 15.05 4.66 -1.99
C ASP A 113 14.32 6.02 -1.88
N LEU A 114 13.08 6.03 -1.42
CA LEU A 114 12.29 7.24 -1.20
C LEU A 114 12.89 8.14 -0.12
N ARG A 115 13.38 7.57 0.99
CA ARG A 115 13.99 8.33 2.10
C ARG A 115 15.28 9.04 1.67
N GLN A 116 16.05 8.43 0.77
CA GLN A 116 17.25 9.06 0.20
C GLN A 116 16.89 10.19 -0.77
N ARG A 117 15.79 10.06 -1.52
CA ARG A 117 15.39 10.98 -2.59
C ARG A 117 14.56 12.17 -2.10
N ILE A 118 13.64 11.95 -1.17
CA ILE A 118 12.67 12.95 -0.71
C ILE A 118 13.24 13.74 0.48
N LYS A 119 13.42 15.04 0.27
CA LYS A 119 13.88 15.97 1.31
C LYS A 119 12.73 16.47 2.19
N PRO A 120 13.00 16.95 3.43
CA PRO A 120 12.00 17.51 4.34
C PRO A 120 11.13 18.64 3.80
N GLY A 121 11.59 19.37 2.77
CA GLY A 121 10.81 20.43 2.11
C GLY A 121 9.83 19.93 1.02
N SER A 122 9.79 18.62 0.73
CA SER A 122 8.88 18.07 -0.27
C SER A 122 7.45 18.01 0.26
N PRO A 123 6.42 18.29 -0.57
CA PRO A 123 5.02 18.11 -0.19
C PRO A 123 4.69 16.69 0.28
N VAL A 124 5.42 15.69 -0.22
CA VAL A 124 5.17 14.27 0.07
C VAL A 124 5.93 13.78 1.31
N TYR A 125 6.86 14.59 1.84
CA TYR A 125 7.66 14.23 2.99
C TYR A 125 6.85 13.87 4.25
N PRO A 126 5.78 14.60 4.63
CA PRO A 126 4.97 14.24 5.81
C PRO A 126 4.39 12.83 5.71
N ARG A 127 3.98 12.44 4.49
CA ARG A 127 3.43 11.12 4.21
C ARG A 127 4.49 10.02 4.28
N LEU A 128 5.70 10.29 3.81
CA LEU A 128 6.81 9.34 3.97
C LEU A 128 7.21 9.18 5.45
N LYS A 129 7.18 10.28 6.20
CA LYS A 129 7.53 10.30 7.63
C LYS A 129 6.53 9.52 8.49
N SER A 130 5.23 9.59 8.21
CA SER A 130 4.23 8.82 8.95
C SER A 130 4.42 7.30 8.81
N LEU A 131 5.10 6.85 7.75
CA LEU A 131 5.39 5.45 7.47
C LEU A 131 6.73 4.98 8.07
N GLU A 132 7.50 5.86 8.71
CA GLU A 132 8.82 5.51 9.27
C GLU A 132 8.75 4.39 10.30
N GLU A 133 7.78 4.42 11.20
CA GLU A 133 7.66 3.40 12.26
C GLU A 133 7.28 2.01 11.70
N SER A 134 6.54 1.95 10.60
CA SER A 134 6.09 0.68 9.99
C SER A 134 7.18 0.00 9.15
N PHE A 135 8.15 0.76 8.64
CA PHE A 135 9.15 0.28 7.68
C PHE A 135 10.61 0.40 8.17
N LYS A 136 10.80 0.70 9.46
CA LYS A 136 12.11 0.73 10.12
C LYS A 136 12.76 -0.64 10.28
#